data_AF-A0A1Q3SYE8-F1
#
_entry.id   AF-A0A1Q3SYE8-F1
#
_cell.length_a   1.000
_cell.length_b   1.000
_cell.length_c   1.000
_cell.angle_alpha   90.00
_cell.angle_beta   90.00
_cell.angle_gamma   90.00
#
_symmetry.space_group_name_H-M   'P 1'
#
loop_
_entity.id
_entity.type
_entity.pdbx_description
1 polymer ?
#
loop_
_entity_poly.entity_id
_entity_poly.type
_entity_poly.pdbx_seq_one_letter_code
_entity_poly.pdbx_strand_id
1 'polypeptide(L)' 'MNRLDKPFKVGDRVVVTQKHYPALPVGTTGTICRIPKARWHANEVTVAWDNGEISTLGCFVLDKAEAAVEK' A
#
# COMPACT_ATOMS: atom_id res chain seq x y z
N MET A 1 12.88 13.41 -9.88
CA MET A 1 11.76 12.72 -10.56
C MET A 1 10.81 12.13 -9.53
N ASN A 2 9.50 12.43 -9.57
CA ASN A 2 8.51 11.98 -8.57
C ASN A 2 8.40 10.46 -8.62
N ARG A 3 9.07 9.76 -7.70
CA ARG A 3 9.10 8.29 -7.74
C ARG A 3 8.88 7.73 -6.35
N LEU A 4 7.91 6.83 -6.24
CA LEU A 4 7.77 5.94 -5.08
C LEU A 4 8.91 4.91 -5.12
N ASP A 5 9.40 4.49 -3.95
CA ASP A 5 10.45 3.46 -3.89
C ASP A 5 10.01 2.14 -4.51
N LYS A 6 8.70 1.86 -4.46
CA LYS A 6 8.08 0.70 -5.08
C LYS A 6 7.24 1.13 -6.29
N PRO A 7 7.18 0.33 -7.37
CA PRO A 7 6.45 0.66 -8.60
C PRO A 7 4.93 0.46 -8.44
N PHE A 8 4.37 1.00 -7.36
CA PHE A 8 2.95 0.93 -7.05
C PHE A 8 2.11 1.82 -7.96
N LYS A 9 0.90 1.35 -8.25
CA LYS A 9 -0.10 2.05 -9.05
C LYS A 9 -1.45 1.98 -8.33
N VAL A 10 -2.31 2.96 -8.60
CA VAL A 10 -3.71 2.87 -8.18
C VAL A 10 -4.32 1.61 -8.81
N GLY A 11 -5.01 0.82 -7.98
CA GLY A 11 -5.56 -0.50 -8.35
C GLY A 11 -4.65 -1.67 -7.99
N ASP A 12 -3.38 -1.46 -7.62
CA ASP A 12 -2.54 -2.57 -7.15
C ASP A 12 -3.07 -3.13 -5.82
N ARG A 13 -3.08 -4.46 -5.74
CA ARG A 13 -3.31 -5.19 -4.50
C ARG A 13 -2.04 -5.17 -3.65
N VAL A 14 -2.17 -4.84 -2.38
CA VAL A 14 -1.04 -4.77 -1.44
C VAL A 14 -1.34 -5.50 -0.15
N VAL A 15 -0.27 -5.93 0.52
CA VAL A 15 -0.31 -6.56 1.83
C VAL A 15 0.65 -5.83 2.77
N VAL A 16 0.25 -5.67 4.03
CA VAL A 16 1.12 -5.15 5.09
C VAL A 16 2.15 -6.22 5.44
N THR A 17 3.44 -5.96 5.19
CA THR A 17 4.53 -6.90 5.49
C THR A 17 5.36 -6.49 6.71
N GLN A 18 5.26 -5.23 7.15
CA GLN A 18 5.99 -4.73 8.32
C GLN A 18 5.08 -4.09 9.35
N LYS A 19 5.38 -4.34 10.62
CA LYS A 19 4.68 -3.73 11.75
C LYS A 19 5.25 -2.33 12.00
N HIS A 20 4.68 -1.34 11.32
CA HIS A 20 4.99 0.07 11.55
C HIS A 20 3.79 0.85 12.09
N TYR A 21 2.58 0.40 11.76
CA TYR A 21 1.34 1.02 12.18
C TYR A 21 0.67 0.14 13.24
N PRO A 22 0.50 0.60 14.50
CA PRO A 22 -0.02 -0.25 15.58
C PRO A 22 -1.46 -0.74 15.34
N ALA A 23 -2.21 -0.06 14.48
CA ALA A 23 -3.61 -0.42 14.17
C ALA A 23 -3.77 -1.45 13.05
N LEU A 24 -2.76 -1.66 12.18
CA LEU A 24 -2.87 -2.58 11.04
C LEU A 24 -1.98 -3.81 11.25
N PRO A 25 -2.58 -5.01 11.40
CA PRO A 25 -1.79 -6.23 11.53
C PRO A 25 -1.03 -6.56 10.23
N VAL A 26 0.11 -7.21 10.38
CA VAL A 26 0.85 -7.79 9.25
C VAL A 26 -0.03 -8.87 8.62
N GLY A 27 -0.08 -8.90 7.29
CA GLY A 27 -0.96 -9.77 6.51
C GLY A 27 -2.27 -9.10 6.08
N THR A 28 -2.61 -7.90 6.59
CA THR A 28 -3.79 -7.17 6.11
C THR A 28 -3.64 -6.81 4.64
N THR A 29 -4.65 -7.15 3.85
CA THR A 29 -4.72 -6.89 2.41
C THR A 29 -5.63 -5.73 2.08
N GLY A 30 -5.28 -5.02 1.02
CA GLY A 30 -6.06 -3.91 0.52
C GLY A 30 -5.67 -3.54 -0.91
N THR A 31 -6.33 -2.52 -1.43
CA THR A 31 -6.13 -2.02 -2.79
C THR A 31 -5.76 -0.55 -2.76
N ILE A 32 -4.70 -0.17 -3.46
CA ILE A 32 -4.28 1.23 -3.54
C ILE A 32 -5.37 2.03 -4.26
N CYS A 33 -6.03 2.95 -3.57
CA CYS A 33 -7.08 3.79 -4.13
C CYS A 33 -6.57 5.17 -4.55
N ARG A 34 -5.46 5.63 -3.97
CA ARG A 34 -4.87 6.95 -4.29
C ARG A 34 -3.37 6.96 -4.06
N ILE A 35 -2.65 7.59 -4.98
CA ILE A 35 -1.22 7.91 -4.82
C ILE A 35 -1.10 9.44 -4.81
N PRO A 36 -0.70 10.07 -3.68
CA PRO A 36 -0.56 11.52 -3.58
C PRO A 36 0.51 12.05 -4.56
N LYS A 37 0.12 12.92 -5.48
CA LYS A 37 1.08 13.58 -6.41
C LYS A 37 1.94 14.66 -5.75
N ALA A 38 1.51 15.16 -4.58
CA ALA A 38 1.95 16.45 -4.03
C ALA A 38 3.02 16.39 -2.92
N ARG A 39 3.51 15.23 -2.46
CA ARG A 39 4.58 15.20 -1.45
C ARG A 39 5.48 13.98 -1.63
N TRP A 40 6.73 14.23 -2.01
CA TRP A 40 7.74 13.18 -2.16
C TRP A 40 8.52 12.91 -0.88
N HIS A 41 8.25 13.61 0.20
CA HIS A 41 8.99 13.38 1.44
C HIS A 41 8.51 12.15 2.21
N ALA A 42 7.30 11.66 1.97
CA ALA A 42 6.73 10.59 2.78
C ALA A 42 6.75 9.20 2.11
N ASN A 43 6.86 9.13 0.77
CA ASN A 43 6.81 7.86 0.02
C ASN A 43 5.60 7.00 0.44
N GLU A 44 4.40 7.58 0.37
CA GLU A 44 3.16 6.99 0.89
C GLU A 44 2.12 6.73 -0.19
N VAL A 45 1.22 5.78 0.08
CA VAL A 45 0.04 5.46 -0.72
C VAL A 45 -1.18 5.34 0.18
N THR A 46 -2.35 5.71 -0.35
CA THR A 46 -3.63 5.46 0.32
C THR A 46 -4.18 4.12 -0.15
N VAL A 47 -4.49 3.26 0.80
CA VAL A 47 -5.01 1.90 0.59
C VAL A 47 -6.41 1.83 1.18
N ALA A 48 -7.33 1.27 0.40
CA ALA A 48 -8.62 0.81 0.89
C ALA A 48 -8.48 -0.67 1.27
N TRP A 49 -8.61 -0.97 2.56
CA TRP A 49 -8.45 -2.30 3.13
C TRP A 49 -9.73 -3.12 3.00
N ASP A 50 -9.59 -4.45 3.01
CA ASP A 50 -10.76 -5.36 2.89
C ASP A 50 -11.71 -5.29 4.08
N ASN A 51 -11.22 -4.83 5.24
CA ASN A 51 -12.03 -4.59 6.42
C ASN A 51 -12.90 -3.30 6.31
N GLY A 52 -12.82 -2.59 5.18
CA GLY A 52 -13.58 -1.37 4.91
C GLY A 52 -12.89 -0.08 5.36
N GLU A 53 -11.75 -0.16 6.04
CA GLU A 53 -10.99 1.01 6.45
C GLU A 53 -10.17 1.59 5.29
N ILE A 54 -9.86 2.88 5.37
CA ILE A 54 -8.96 3.56 4.42
C ILE A 54 -7.84 4.18 5.22
N SER A 55 -6.59 3.92 4.83
CA SER A 55 -5.41 4.49 5.50
C SER A 55 -4.35 4.90 4.50
N THR A 56 -3.52 5.88 4.89
CA THR A 56 -2.33 6.25 4.14
C THR A 56 -1.10 5.71 4.85
N LEU A 57 -0.25 4.97 4.13
CA LEU A 57 0.92 4.30 4.68
C LEU A 57 2.12 4.46 3.75
N GLY A 58 3.31 4.44 4.34
CA GLY A 58 4.57 4.40 3.61
C GLY A 58 4.73 3.13 2.78
N CYS A 59 5.30 3.23 1.58
CA CYS A 59 5.53 2.10 0.69
C CYS A 59 6.45 1.03 1.30
N PHE A 60 7.27 1.38 2.29
CA PHE A 60 8.19 0.43 2.93
C PHE A 60 7.48 -0.64 3.76
N VAL A 61 6.25 -0.39 4.23
CA VAL A 61 5.48 -1.35 5.04
C VAL A 61 4.59 -2.26 4.20
N LEU A 62 4.54 -2.02 2.89
CA LEU A 62 3.63 -2.66 1.95
C LEU A 62 4.42 -3.42 0.91
N ASP A 63 3.97 -4.61 0.53
CA ASP A 63 4.40 -5.29 -0.69
C ASP A 63 3.23 -5.51 -1.62
N LYS A 64 3.51 -5.75 -2.91
CA LYS A 64 2.47 -6.22 -3.81
C LYS A 64 1.99 -7.55 -3.28
N ALA A 65 0.71 -7.64 -2.96
CA ALA A 65 0.06 -8.92 -2.81
C ALA A 65 -0.03 -9.43 -4.24
N GLU A 66 0.95 -10.24 -4.66
CA GLU A 66 0.85 -10.96 -5.93
C GLU A 66 -0.54 -11.58 -5.95
N ALA A 67 -1.34 -11.18 -6.94
CA ALA A 67 -2.52 -11.94 -7.24
C ALA A 67 -1.96 -13.33 -7.56
N ALA A 68 -2.21 -14.29 -6.68
CA ALA A 68 -2.12 -15.71 -7.00
C ALA A 68 -3.12 -15.96 -8.13
N VAL A 69 -2.77 -15.52 -9.34
CA VAL A 69 -3.40 -15.89 -10.59
C VAL A 69 -2.45 -16.91 -11.17
N GLU A 70 -2.63 -18.11 -10.63
CA GLU A 70 -2.64 -19.38 -11.35
C GLU A 70 -2.23 -19.25 -12.83
N LYS A 71 -1.07 -19.82 -13.14
CA LYS A 71 -0.78 -20.42 -14.44
C LYS A 71 -0.04 -21.73 -14.23
#